data_AF-A0A538AB33-F1
#
_entry.id   AF-A0A538AB33-F1
#
_cell.length_a   1.000
_cell.length_b   1.000
_cell.length_c   1.000
_cell.angle_alpha   90.00
_cell.angle_beta   90.00
_cell.angle_gamma   90.00
#
_symmetry.space_group_name_H-M   'P 1'
#
loop_
_entity.id
_entity.type
_entity.pdbx_description
1 polymer ?
#
loop_
_entity_poly.entity_id
_entity_poly.type
_entity_poly.pdbx_seq_one_letter_code
_entity_poly.pdbx_strand_id
1 'polypeptide(L)'
;MSGLSWSPDGTRITFAPQGPADSGVYTMRADGSGLRQLTQEADGAPIWSADGTVIAFIRGNDQVWTVPASGGAASLAYDLAGSFKLGSWAWFAG
;
A
#
# COMPACT_ATOMS: atom_id res chain seq x y z
N MET A 1 -5.94 6.63 -14.67
CA MET A 1 -7.02 5.82 -14.06
C MET A 1 -6.34 4.68 -13.34
N SER A 2 -6.45 4.40 -12.05
CA SER A 2 -7.11 5.00 -10.89
C SER A 2 -6.28 4.49 -9.71
N GLY A 3 -5.80 5.36 -8.82
CA GLY A 3 -5.10 4.93 -7.61
C GLY A 3 -6.10 4.40 -6.59
N LEU A 4 -6.95 3.44 -6.96
CA LEU A 4 -7.97 2.83 -6.11
C LEU A 4 -8.01 1.31 -6.31
N SER A 5 -8.23 0.57 -5.23
CA SER A 5 -8.31 -0.90 -5.23
C SER A 5 -9.30 -1.38 -4.17
N TRP A 6 -10.04 -2.45 -4.47
CA TRP A 6 -10.96 -3.09 -3.53
C TRP A 6 -10.24 -4.09 -2.65
N SER A 7 -10.65 -4.21 -1.39
CA SER A 7 -10.24 -5.34 -0.55
C SER A 7 -10.79 -6.64 -1.13
N PRO A 8 -10.11 -7.79 -0.91
CA PRO A 8 -10.55 -9.07 -1.47
C PRO A 8 -11.95 -9.51 -1.05
N ASP A 9 -12.38 -9.11 0.16
CA ASP A 9 -13.72 -9.36 0.69
C ASP A 9 -14.78 -8.36 0.21
N GLY A 10 -14.39 -7.35 -0.59
CA GLY A 10 -15.27 -6.31 -1.11
C GLY A 10 -15.78 -5.30 -0.08
N THR A 11 -15.30 -5.35 1.17
CA THR A 11 -15.84 -4.50 2.25
C THR A 11 -15.20 -3.12 2.32
N ARG A 12 -14.02 -2.95 1.71
CA ARG A 12 -13.23 -1.73 1.76
C ARG A 12 -12.65 -1.36 0.40
N ILE A 13 -12.33 -0.08 0.28
CA ILE A 13 -11.58 0.49 -0.82
C ILE A 13 -10.31 1.10 -0.23
N THR A 14 -9.19 0.98 -0.94
CA THR A 14 -8.00 1.79 -0.72
C THR A 14 -7.83 2.76 -1.87
N PHE A 15 -7.33 3.97 -1.61
CA PHE A 15 -7.04 4.94 -2.66
C PHE A 15 -5.95 5.95 -2.28
N ALA A 16 -5.37 6.63 -3.27
CA ALA A 16 -4.45 7.74 -3.10
C ALA A 16 -5.01 8.98 -3.83
N PRO A 17 -5.38 10.06 -3.11
CA PRO A 17 -5.82 11.31 -3.72
C PRO A 17 -4.74 11.92 -4.62
N GLN A 18 -5.17 12.60 -5.69
CA GLN A 18 -4.28 13.42 -6.51
C GLN A 18 -4.56 14.88 -6.19
N GLY A 19 -3.80 15.47 -5.27
CA GLY A 19 -3.94 16.86 -4.89
C GLY A 19 -2.76 17.36 -4.07
N PRO A 20 -2.45 18.67 -4.10
CA PRO A 20 -1.33 19.25 -3.36
C PRO A 20 -1.52 19.25 -1.84
N ALA A 21 -2.76 19.06 -1.36
CA ALA A 21 -3.12 19.07 0.06
C ALA A 21 -3.35 17.67 0.65
N ASP A 22 -3.49 16.64 -0.19
CA ASP A 22 -3.83 15.28 0.25
C ASP A 22 -2.77 14.29 -0.25
N SER A 23 -1.85 13.94 0.65
CA SER A 23 -0.80 12.95 0.41
C SER A 23 -1.13 11.63 1.11
N GLY A 24 -0.75 10.51 0.48
CA GLY A 24 -0.73 9.20 1.11
C GLY A 24 -1.85 8.26 0.71
N VAL A 25 -1.80 7.09 1.33
CA VAL A 25 -2.76 6.00 1.10
C VAL A 25 -3.89 6.10 2.12
N TYR A 26 -5.12 6.02 1.65
CA TYR A 26 -6.35 6.04 2.44
C TYR A 26 -7.12 4.75 2.27
N THR A 27 -7.87 4.37 3.30
CA THR A 27 -8.89 3.33 3.21
C THR A 27 -10.24 3.84 3.72
N MET A 28 -11.32 3.32 3.14
CA MET A 28 -12.69 3.52 3.64
C MET A 28 -13.50 2.24 3.42
N ARG A 29 -14.66 2.14 4.09
CA ARG A 29 -15.64 1.09 3.80
C ARG A 29 -16.30 1.34 2.44
N ALA A 30 -16.85 0.28 1.87
CA ALA A 30 -17.58 0.31 0.59
C ALA A 30 -18.76 1.31 0.56
N ASP A 31 -19.36 1.59 1.73
CA ASP A 31 -20.44 2.56 1.91
C ASP A 31 -19.97 4.02 2.05
N GLY A 32 -18.66 4.27 1.95
CA GLY A 32 -18.04 5.58 2.10
C GLY A 32 -17.73 5.98 3.55
N SER A 33 -18.12 5.17 4.53
CA SER A 33 -17.84 5.44 5.95
C SER A 33 -16.44 5.00 6.39
N GLY A 34 -16.00 5.49 7.54
CA GLY A 34 -14.76 5.01 8.17
C GLY A 34 -13.49 5.34 7.38
N LEU A 35 -13.46 6.50 6.73
CA LEU A 35 -12.28 7.04 6.08
C LEU A 35 -11.10 7.11 7.07
N ARG A 36 -9.95 6.59 6.64
CA ARG A 36 -8.72 6.56 7.43
C ARG A 36 -7.51 6.74 6.52
N GLN A 37 -6.63 7.65 6.88
CA GLN A 37 -5.29 7.78 6.29
C GLN A 37 -4.34 6.75 6.92
N LEU A 38 -3.61 6.01 6.09
CA LEU A 38 -2.65 4.98 6.49
C LEU A 38 -1.20 5.46 6.38
N THR A 39 -0.93 6.38 5.45
CA THR A 39 0.41 6.96 5.25
C THR A 39 0.33 8.47 5.04
N GLN A 40 1.41 9.18 5.35
CA GLN A 40 1.45 10.66 5.31
C GLN A 40 2.27 11.19 4.13
N GLU A 41 3.10 10.35 3.52
CA GLU A 41 3.97 10.71 2.41
C GLU A 41 3.22 10.76 1.08
N ALA A 42 3.83 11.32 0.04
CA ALA A 42 3.30 11.28 -1.33
C ALA A 42 3.37 9.86 -1.91
N ASP A 43 2.43 9.03 -1.49
CA ASP A 43 2.29 7.64 -1.88
C ASP A 43 1.18 7.45 -2.92
N GLY A 44 1.39 6.56 -3.88
CA GLY A 44 0.50 6.36 -5.02
C GLY A 44 0.25 4.90 -5.38
N ALA A 45 -0.75 4.70 -6.25
CA ALA A 45 -1.13 3.39 -6.80
C ALA A 45 -1.30 2.27 -5.74
N PRO A 46 -2.09 2.46 -4.69
CA PRO A 46 -2.26 1.45 -3.65
C PRO A 46 -3.05 0.23 -4.15
N ILE A 47 -2.62 -0.97 -3.75
CA ILE A 47 -3.28 -2.25 -4.04
C ILE A 47 -3.34 -3.13 -2.79
N TRP A 48 -4.45 -3.83 -2.60
CA TRP A 48 -4.58 -4.84 -1.54
C TRP A 48 -3.80 -6.11 -1.89
N SER A 49 -3.24 -6.77 -0.88
CA SER A 49 -2.82 -8.16 -1.00
C SER A 49 -4.02 -9.09 -1.14
N ALA A 50 -3.81 -10.26 -1.74
CA ALA A 50 -4.86 -11.25 -1.99
C ALA A 50 -5.52 -11.78 -0.70
N ASP A 51 -4.79 -11.78 0.42
CA ASP A 51 -5.29 -12.16 1.74
C ASP A 51 -5.91 -10.99 2.52
N GLY A 52 -5.86 -9.77 1.98
CA GLY A 52 -6.44 -8.57 2.58
C GLY A 52 -5.69 -8.03 3.81
N THR A 53 -4.48 -8.52 4.10
CA THR A 53 -3.77 -8.14 5.34
C THR A 53 -2.87 -6.91 5.18
N VAL A 54 -2.41 -6.63 3.96
CA VAL A 54 -1.50 -5.53 3.64
C VAL A 54 -1.94 -4.76 2.40
N ILE A 55 -1.52 -3.51 2.33
CA ILE A 55 -1.68 -2.66 1.15
C ILE A 55 -0.27 -2.30 0.67
N ALA A 56 0.03 -2.64 -0.58
CA ALA A 56 1.24 -2.22 -1.27
C ALA A 56 1.01 -0.90 -2.02
N PHE A 57 2.02 -0.05 -2.11
CA PHE A 57 1.94 1.23 -2.80
C PHE A 57 3.31 1.68 -3.31
N ILE A 58 3.31 2.63 -4.22
CA ILE A 58 4.52 3.27 -4.75
C ILE A 58 4.84 4.51 -3.93
N ARG A 59 6.10 4.64 -3.53
CA ARG A 59 6.66 5.87 -2.96
C ARG A 59 7.77 6.36 -3.86
N GLY A 60 7.72 7.65 -4.21
CA GLY A 60 8.66 8.20 -5.20
C GLY A 60 8.47 7.53 -6.57
N ASN A 61 9.56 7.28 -7.27
CA ASN A 61 9.53 6.74 -8.64
C ASN A 61 9.98 5.27 -8.74
N ASP A 62 10.46 4.70 -7.65
CA ASP A 62 11.31 3.50 -7.64
C ASP A 62 11.07 2.58 -6.45
N GLN A 63 10.31 2.99 -5.44
CA GLN A 63 10.11 2.15 -4.25
C GLN A 63 8.71 1.57 -4.16
N VAL A 64 8.65 0.27 -3.88
CA VAL A 64 7.43 -0.42 -3.44
C VAL A 64 7.48 -0.55 -1.93
N TRP A 65 6.48 -0.01 -1.28
CA TRP A 65 6.28 -0.10 0.17
C TRP A 65 5.02 -0.88 0.48
N THR A 66 4.92 -1.36 1.71
CA THR A 66 3.71 -2.00 2.24
C THR A 66 3.34 -1.39 3.58
N VAL A 67 2.03 -1.37 3.89
CA VAL A 67 1.49 -1.00 5.19
C VAL A 67 0.43 -2.03 5.61
N PRO A 68 0.33 -2.40 6.90
CA PRO A 68 -0.78 -3.23 7.37
C PRO A 68 -2.13 -2.57 7.06
N ALA A 69 -3.10 -3.35 6.59
CA ALA A 69 -4.45 -2.85 6.31
C ALA A 69 -5.19 -2.36 7.57
N SER A 70 -4.85 -2.93 8.72
CA SER A 70 -5.27 -2.46 10.05
C SER A 70 -4.60 -1.15 10.47
N GLY A 71 -3.69 -0.62 9.65
CA GLY A 71 -2.79 0.49 9.92
C GLY A 71 -1.60 0.10 10.81
N GLY A 72 -0.57 0.94 10.77
CA GLY A 72 0.70 0.68 11.42
C GLY A 72 1.84 1.35 10.66
N ALA A 73 3.07 0.95 10.96
CA ALA A 73 4.24 1.45 10.23
C ALA A 73 4.28 0.88 8.81
N ALA A 74 4.54 1.74 7.83
CA ALA A 74 4.89 1.30 6.49
C ALA A 74 6.34 0.80 6.47
N SER A 75 6.62 -0.19 5.62
CA SER A 75 7.96 -0.75 5.43
C SER A 75 8.29 -0.91 3.95
N LEU A 76 9.57 -0.71 3.60
CA LEU A 76 10.08 -0.89 2.25
C LEU A 76 10.02 -2.37 1.90
N ALA A 77 9.30 -2.71 0.84
CA ALA A 77 9.26 -4.07 0.29
C ALA A 77 10.30 -4.25 -0.81
N TYR A 78 10.49 -3.22 -1.65
CA TYR A 78 11.41 -3.28 -2.78
C TYR A 78 11.89 -1.89 -3.20
N ASP A 79 13.16 -1.77 -3.62
CA ASP A 79 13.76 -0.56 -4.18
C ASP A 79 14.33 -0.87 -5.57
N LEU A 80 13.76 -0.23 -6.60
CA LEU A 80 14.12 -0.40 -8.02
C LEU A 80 15.30 0.48 -8.45
N ALA A 81 15.68 1.50 -7.67
CA ALA A 81 16.86 2.32 -7.92
C ALA A 81 18.11 1.78 -7.21
N GLY A 82 17.93 0.98 -6.17
CA GLY A 82 18.99 0.18 -5.55
C GLY A 82 19.33 -1.07 -6.34
N SER A 83 20.62 -1.45 -6.38
CA SER A 83 21.06 -2.77 -6.86
C SER A 83 20.19 -3.88 -6.24
N PHE A 84 19.67 -4.79 -7.06
CA PHE A 84 19.03 -6.04 -6.62
C PHE A 84 19.94 -6.72 -5.58
N LYS A 85 19.67 -6.52 -4.28
CA LYS A 85 20.24 -7.37 -3.23
C LYS A 85 19.34 -8.58 -3.13
N LEU A 86 19.64 -9.63 -3.90
CA LEU A 86 19.14 -10.96 -3.59
C LEU A 86 19.69 -11.36 -2.22
N GLY A 87 18.82 -11.36 -1.21
CA GLY A 87 19.09 -11.77 0.18
C GLY A 87 18.13 -11.04 1.12
N SER A 88 17.06 -11.64 1.64
CA SER A 88 16.95 -12.97 2.23
C SER A 88 15.50 -13.47 2.13
N TRP A 89 15.23 -14.39 1.20
CA TRP A 89 14.04 -15.24 1.23
C TRP A 89 14.47 -16.59 1.80
N ALA A 90 14.29 -16.79 3.10
CA ALA A 90 14.51 -18.09 3.74
C ALA A 90 13.15 -18.74 4.04
N TRP A 91 12.58 -19.39 3.02
CA TRP A 91 11.62 -20.49 3.12
C TRP A 91 11.97 -21.37 1.91
N PHE A 92 12.76 -22.44 2.01
CA PHE A 92 12.50 -23.68 2.73
C PHE A 92 13.79 -24.24 3.33
N ALA A 93 13.80 -24.47 4.64
CA ALA A 93 14.72 -25.43 5.24
C ALA A 93 14.24 -26.84 4.86
N GLY A 94 15.14 -27.63 4.26
CA GLY A 94 15.10 -29.09 4.29
C GLY A 94 16.12 -29.58 5.29
#